data_AF-A0A5S9MG98-F1
#
_entry.id   AF-A0A5S9MG98-F1
#
_cell.length_a   1.000
_cell.length_b   1.000
_cell.length_c   1.000
_cell.angle_alpha   90.00
_cell.angle_beta   90.00
_cell.angle_gamma   90.00
#
_symmetry.space_group_name_H-M   'P 1'
#
loop_
_entity.id
_entity.type
_entity.pdbx_description
1 polymer ?
#
loop_
_entity_poly.entity_id
_entity_poly.type
_entity_poly.pdbx_seq_one_letter_code
_entity_poly.pdbx_strand_id
1 'polypeptide(L)'
;MGETWKNGLKAGLSTTWTLGKVIFPVTILVSILQQHTPVMGWIIQFIRPFMGVFGLSGEAAIPLVLGNMLNLYAGIAAILTLELPVKEVFILAVMLSFCHNLIIESTVAAKVGLRVSVILLVRISLAVISAIVIHLVWQGGEEPAQYGLLTAAQAADVASSWYMIVLLALQKAVLGVLQLACIVIPLMVIIQFMRDLGWLHTLSKWLSPLLECLE
;
A
#
# COMPACT_ATOMS: atom_id res chain seq x y z
N MET A 1 -3.67 -32.88 -3.16
CA MET A 1 -4.55 -31.77 -3.63
C MET A 1 -5.46 -31.22 -2.53
N GLY A 2 -6.28 -32.03 -1.84
CA GLY A 2 -7.15 -31.50 -0.77
C GLY A 2 -6.38 -30.81 0.38
N GLU A 3 -5.18 -31.28 0.70
CA GLU A 3 -4.32 -30.70 1.73
C GLU A 3 -3.69 -29.36 1.28
N THR A 4 -3.29 -29.25 0.01
CA THR A 4 -2.88 -27.99 -0.65
C THR A 4 -3.97 -26.92 -0.53
N TRP A 5 -5.23 -27.26 -0.83
CA TRP A 5 -6.35 -26.33 -0.69
C TRP A 5 -6.56 -25.87 0.75
N LYS A 6 -6.53 -26.79 1.71
CA LYS A 6 -6.66 -26.46 3.14
C LYS A 6 -5.53 -25.55 3.63
N ASN A 7 -4.30 -25.85 3.23
CA ASN A 7 -3.12 -25.06 3.60
C ASN A 7 -3.16 -23.66 2.98
N GLY A 8 -3.52 -23.57 1.69
CA GLY A 8 -3.69 -22.30 0.99
C GLY A 8 -4.78 -21.42 1.60
N LEU A 9 -5.96 -22.00 1.89
CA LEU A 9 -7.05 -21.28 2.55
C LEU A 9 -6.69 -20.83 3.96
N LYS A 10 -6.05 -21.70 4.77
CA LYS A 10 -5.60 -21.35 6.12
C LYS A 10 -4.57 -20.22 6.09
N ALA A 11 -3.62 -20.27 5.17
CA ALA A 11 -2.63 -19.22 4.97
C ALA A 11 -3.29 -17.91 4.50
N GLY A 12 -4.24 -17.99 3.57
CA GLY A 12 -5.08 -16.87 3.13
C GLY A 12 -5.80 -16.20 4.29
N LEU A 13 -6.57 -16.97 5.08
CA LEU A 13 -7.29 -16.45 6.25
C LEU A 13 -6.36 -15.83 7.29
N SER A 14 -5.24 -16.48 7.61
CA SER A 14 -4.26 -15.95 8.58
C SER A 14 -3.66 -14.64 8.10
N THR A 15 -3.38 -14.53 6.80
CA THR A 15 -2.83 -13.31 6.20
C THR A 15 -3.88 -12.21 6.24
N THR A 16 -5.11 -12.47 5.77
CA THR A 16 -6.24 -11.55 5.88
C THR A 16 -6.47 -11.08 7.32
N TRP A 17 -6.38 -11.96 8.30
CA TRP A 17 -6.52 -11.59 9.72
C TRP A 17 -5.42 -10.65 10.19
N THR A 18 -4.18 -10.92 9.78
CA THR A 18 -3.02 -10.07 10.10
C THR A 18 -3.15 -8.70 9.45
N LEU A 19 -3.55 -8.67 8.18
CA LEU A 19 -3.75 -7.45 7.42
C LEU A 19 -4.95 -6.65 7.95
N GLY A 20 -6.04 -7.32 8.30
CA GLY A 20 -7.22 -6.70 8.89
C GLY A 20 -6.91 -5.97 10.20
N LYS A 21 -6.04 -6.52 11.05
CA LYS A 21 -5.60 -5.85 12.29
C LYS A 21 -4.85 -4.54 12.05
N VAL A 22 -4.23 -4.36 10.89
CA VAL A 22 -3.51 -3.13 10.53
C VAL A 22 -4.42 -2.19 9.74
N ILE A 23 -5.12 -2.71 8.74
CA ILE A 23 -5.96 -1.92 7.83
C ILE A 23 -7.12 -1.30 8.57
N PHE A 24 -7.82 -2.07 9.41
CA PHE A 24 -9.01 -1.62 10.12
C PHE A 24 -8.76 -0.37 10.98
N PRO A 25 -7.80 -0.36 11.93
CA PRO A 25 -7.55 0.84 12.74
C PRO A 25 -6.99 1.99 11.91
N VAL A 26 -6.14 1.72 10.90
CA VAL A 26 -5.59 2.78 10.04
C VAL A 26 -6.68 3.46 9.23
N THR A 27 -7.62 2.72 8.63
CA THR A 27 -8.75 3.27 7.88
C THR A 27 -9.65 4.13 8.76
N ILE A 28 -9.96 3.68 9.98
CA ILE A 28 -10.75 4.47 10.94
C ILE A 28 -10.01 5.75 11.31
N LEU A 29 -8.72 5.65 11.65
CA LEU A 29 -7.90 6.79 12.04
C LEU A 29 -7.80 7.82 10.91
N VAL A 30 -7.48 7.38 9.69
CA VAL A 30 -7.36 8.26 8.52
C VAL A 30 -8.69 8.92 8.20
N SER A 31 -9.81 8.19 8.25
CA SER A 31 -11.15 8.74 7.98
C SER A 31 -11.54 9.84 8.98
N ILE A 32 -11.28 9.61 10.27
CA ILE A 32 -11.57 10.60 11.32
C ILE A 32 -10.64 11.81 11.21
N LEU A 33 -9.33 11.56 11.02
CA LEU A 33 -8.34 12.64 10.94
C LEU A 33 -8.62 13.61 9.79
N GLN A 34 -9.00 13.08 8.63
CA GLN A 34 -9.38 13.85 7.44
C GLN A 34 -10.58 14.77 7.70
N GLN A 35 -11.61 14.30 8.39
CA GLN A 35 -12.87 15.04 8.53
C GLN A 35 -12.92 16.01 9.73
N HIS A 36 -12.08 15.83 10.75
CA HIS A 36 -12.21 16.58 12.01
C HIS A 36 -10.99 17.40 12.42
N THR A 37 -9.86 17.32 11.70
CA THR A 37 -8.62 17.94 12.17
C THR A 37 -8.18 19.10 11.28
N PRO A 38 -8.38 20.37 11.69
CA PRO A 38 -7.86 21.54 10.98
C PRO A 38 -6.34 21.48 10.73
N VAL A 39 -5.62 20.83 11.65
CA VAL A 39 -4.17 20.59 11.57
C VAL A 39 -3.81 19.79 10.32
N MET A 40 -4.64 18.84 9.89
CA MET A 40 -4.37 18.06 8.67
C MET A 40 -4.38 18.97 7.44
N GLY A 41 -5.31 19.93 7.37
CA GLY A 41 -5.33 20.94 6.31
C GLY A 41 -4.05 21.77 6.24
N TRP A 42 -3.50 22.18 7.39
CA TRP A 42 -2.22 22.90 7.44
C TRP A 42 -1.04 22.05 6.98
N ILE A 43 -0.97 20.79 7.43
CA ILE A 43 0.08 19.85 7.04
C ILE A 43 0.02 19.60 5.53
N ILE A 44 -1.19 19.34 4.99
CA ILE A 44 -1.42 19.13 3.56
C ILE A 44 -0.96 20.36 2.77
N GLN A 45 -1.33 21.57 3.18
CA GLN A 45 -0.92 22.80 2.49
C GLN A 45 0.60 23.01 2.51
N PHE A 46 1.25 22.71 3.63
CA PHE A 46 2.70 22.83 3.77
C PHE A 46 3.45 21.79 2.92
N ILE A 47 2.94 20.56 2.83
CA ILE A 47 3.56 19.45 2.10
C ILE A 47 3.24 19.49 0.60
N ARG A 48 2.11 20.10 0.21
CA ARG A 48 1.65 20.22 -1.18
C ARG A 48 2.72 20.67 -2.19
N PRO A 49 3.55 21.71 -1.95
CA PRO A 49 4.58 22.09 -2.92
C PRO A 49 5.62 20.99 -3.16
N PHE A 50 5.96 20.21 -2.13
CA PHE A 50 6.89 19.08 -2.26
C PHE A 50 6.23 17.93 -3.03
N MET A 51 4.97 17.62 -2.74
CA MET A 51 4.23 16.56 -3.44
C MET A 51 3.96 16.91 -4.91
N GLY A 52 3.75 18.20 -5.20
CA GLY A 52 3.55 18.70 -6.56
C GLY A 52 4.71 18.40 -7.50
N VAL A 53 5.95 18.32 -7.00
CA VAL A 53 7.12 17.90 -7.79
C VAL A 53 6.96 16.48 -8.35
N PHE A 54 6.29 15.62 -7.60
CA PHE A 54 6.02 14.24 -7.96
C PHE A 54 4.69 14.07 -8.67
N GLY A 55 3.94 15.15 -8.92
CA GLY A 55 2.59 15.05 -9.49
C GLY A 55 1.55 14.50 -8.53
N LEU A 56 1.77 14.63 -7.22
CA LEU A 56 0.92 14.09 -6.17
C LEU A 56 0.18 15.22 -5.44
N SER A 57 -1.05 14.94 -5.01
CA SER A 57 -1.80 15.81 -4.11
C SER A 57 -1.16 15.85 -2.72
N GLY A 58 -1.51 16.84 -1.90
CA GLY A 58 -1.04 16.90 -0.52
C GLY A 58 -1.59 15.74 0.34
N GLU A 59 -2.73 15.15 -0.03
CA GLU A 59 -3.33 14.01 0.67
C GLU A 59 -2.55 12.71 0.42
N ALA A 60 -1.93 12.56 -0.76
CA ALA A 60 -1.07 11.43 -1.09
C ALA A 60 0.17 11.31 -0.17
N ALA A 61 0.50 12.36 0.59
CA ALA A 61 1.52 12.28 1.62
C ALA A 61 1.16 11.31 2.75
N ILE A 62 -0.13 11.14 3.06
CA ILE A 62 -0.60 10.27 4.14
C ILE A 62 -0.22 8.80 3.86
N PRO A 63 -0.59 8.19 2.71
CA PRO A 63 -0.11 6.87 2.34
C PRO A 63 1.40 6.73 2.31
N LEU A 64 2.11 7.73 1.79
CA LEU A 64 3.56 7.68 1.63
C LEU A 64 4.24 7.59 3.01
N VAL A 65 3.83 8.42 3.96
CA VAL A 65 4.36 8.41 5.33
C VAL A 65 3.99 7.11 6.05
N LEU A 66 2.73 6.69 6.02
CA LEU A 66 2.30 5.45 6.69
C LEU A 66 2.99 4.21 6.11
N GLY A 67 3.17 4.16 4.79
CA GLY A 67 3.88 3.09 4.10
C GLY A 67 5.38 3.01 4.44
N ASN A 68 6.03 4.17 4.61
CA ASN A 68 7.44 4.28 4.95
C ASN A 68 7.73 4.05 6.43
N MET A 69 6.86 4.53 7.33
CA MET A 69 7.08 4.52 8.78
C MET A 69 6.51 3.28 9.48
N LEU A 70 5.36 2.79 9.04
CA LEU A 70 4.70 1.65 9.68
C LEU A 70 4.92 0.36 8.89
N ASN A 71 4.33 0.27 7.69
CA ASN A 71 4.50 -0.82 6.72
C ASN A 71 3.65 -0.54 5.48
N LEU A 72 3.91 -1.31 4.42
CA LEU A 72 3.16 -1.21 3.15
C LEU A 72 1.65 -1.41 3.33
N TYR A 73 1.21 -2.23 4.29
CA TYR A 73 -0.23 -2.48 4.52
C TYR A 73 -0.96 -1.28 5.10
N ALA A 74 -0.31 -0.51 5.99
CA ALA A 74 -0.83 0.77 6.45
C ALA A 74 -0.90 1.80 5.30
N GLY A 75 0.09 1.80 4.40
CA GLY A 75 0.05 2.60 3.18
C GLY A 75 -1.13 2.23 2.27
N ILE A 76 -1.36 0.93 2.02
CA ILE A 76 -2.51 0.44 1.25
C ILE A 76 -3.83 0.82 1.91
N ALA A 77 -3.95 0.66 3.24
CA ALA A 77 -5.14 1.06 3.97
C ALA A 77 -5.47 2.54 3.76
N ALA A 78 -4.46 3.42 3.79
CA ALA A 78 -4.64 4.83 3.52
C ALA A 78 -5.05 5.10 2.06
N ILE A 79 -4.41 4.46 1.07
CA ILE A 79 -4.78 4.58 -0.36
C ILE A 79 -6.24 4.20 -0.58
N LEU A 80 -6.71 3.11 0.04
CA LEU A 80 -8.09 2.64 -0.08
C LEU A 80 -9.11 3.54 0.65
N THR A 81 -8.64 4.37 1.58
CA THR A 81 -9.50 5.26 2.37
C THR A 81 -9.69 6.62 1.69
N LEU A 82 -8.67 7.07 0.95
CA LEU A 82 -8.60 8.36 0.28
C LEU A 82 -9.11 8.29 -1.16
N GLU A 83 -9.67 9.40 -1.63
CA GLU A 83 -10.12 9.56 -3.02
C GLU A 83 -8.98 10.15 -3.85
N LEU A 84 -8.08 9.27 -4.30
CA LEU A 84 -6.94 9.65 -5.12
C LEU A 84 -7.20 9.29 -6.60
N PRO A 85 -6.72 10.10 -7.56
CA PRO A 85 -6.80 9.75 -8.97
C PRO A 85 -5.87 8.56 -9.28
N VAL A 86 -6.21 7.80 -10.33
CA VAL A 86 -5.45 6.59 -10.75
C VAL A 86 -3.96 6.88 -10.93
N LYS A 87 -3.63 8.06 -11.47
CA LYS A 87 -2.24 8.52 -11.65
C LYS A 87 -1.49 8.61 -10.33
N GLU A 88 -2.09 9.22 -9.32
CA GLU A 88 -1.47 9.35 -7.99
C GLU A 88 -1.30 7.99 -7.33
N VAL A 89 -2.29 7.11 -7.43
CA VAL A 89 -2.22 5.74 -6.92
C VAL A 89 -1.08 4.96 -7.57
N PHE A 90 -0.90 5.11 -8.88
CA PHE A 90 0.18 4.47 -9.62
C PHE A 90 1.56 4.99 -9.17
N ILE A 91 1.73 6.30 -9.06
CA ILE A 91 2.97 6.92 -8.56
C ILE A 91 3.27 6.44 -7.14
N LEU A 92 2.27 6.44 -6.24
CA LEU A 92 2.41 5.94 -4.87
C LEU A 92 2.80 4.46 -4.82
N ALA A 93 2.19 3.62 -5.67
CA ALA A 93 2.50 2.20 -5.74
C ALA A 93 3.96 1.96 -6.14
N VAL A 94 4.46 2.68 -7.14
CA VAL A 94 5.85 2.58 -7.59
C VAL A 94 6.82 3.13 -6.55
N MET A 95 6.54 4.31 -5.97
CA MET A 95 7.37 4.89 -4.91
C MET A 95 7.49 3.94 -3.71
N LEU A 96 6.35 3.44 -3.20
CA LEU A 96 6.33 2.53 -2.05
C LEU A 96 6.96 1.17 -2.37
N SER A 97 6.93 0.71 -3.63
CA SER A 97 7.70 -0.47 -4.03
C SER A 97 9.18 -0.31 -3.71
N PHE A 98 9.77 0.85 -4.02
CA PHE A 98 11.18 1.13 -3.71
C PHE A 98 11.43 1.49 -2.25
N CYS A 99 10.57 2.30 -1.62
CA CYS A 99 10.87 2.91 -0.32
C CYS A 99 9.95 2.48 0.85
N HIS A 100 9.14 1.42 0.77
CA HIS A 100 8.36 1.03 1.95
C HIS A 100 9.26 0.65 3.15
N ASN A 101 8.78 0.92 4.36
CA ASN A 101 9.40 0.44 5.60
C ASN A 101 10.89 0.85 5.78
N LEU A 102 11.27 2.07 5.35
CA LEU A 102 12.67 2.54 5.34
C LEU A 102 13.39 2.34 6.68
N ILE A 103 12.71 2.56 7.81
CA ILE A 103 13.31 2.47 9.14
C ILE A 103 13.72 1.04 9.46
N ILE A 104 12.81 0.09 9.27
CA ILE A 104 13.04 -1.32 9.61
C ILE A 104 14.11 -1.90 8.67
N GLU A 105 13.98 -1.66 7.37
CA GLU A 105 14.95 -2.13 6.37
C GLU A 105 16.35 -1.55 6.60
N SER A 106 16.45 -0.27 6.94
CA SER A 106 17.73 0.36 7.29
C SER A 106 18.36 -0.26 8.54
N THR A 107 17.53 -0.61 9.53
CA THR A 107 17.99 -1.26 10.76
C THR A 107 18.48 -2.68 10.49
N VAL A 108 17.77 -3.44 9.65
CA VAL A 108 18.19 -4.78 9.22
C VAL A 108 19.50 -4.70 8.43
N ALA A 109 19.59 -3.78 7.46
CA ALA A 109 20.80 -3.57 6.68
C ALA A 109 22.02 -3.20 7.54
N ALA A 110 21.83 -2.35 8.55
CA ALA A 110 22.88 -2.00 9.51
C ALA A 110 23.41 -3.23 10.25
N LYS A 111 22.52 -4.15 10.67
CA LYS A 111 22.89 -5.39 11.36
C LYS A 111 23.69 -6.36 10.48
N VAL A 112 23.51 -6.30 9.17
CA VAL A 112 24.23 -7.12 8.19
C VAL A 112 25.52 -6.44 7.70
N GLY A 113 25.87 -5.26 8.25
CA GLY A 113 27.11 -4.55 7.94
C GLY A 113 27.06 -3.70 6.68
N LEU A 114 25.88 -3.51 6.09
CA LEU A 114 25.71 -2.66 4.91
C LEU A 114 25.72 -1.18 5.30
N ARG A 115 26.23 -0.33 4.40
CA ARG A 115 26.21 1.13 4.59
C ARG A 115 24.78 1.65 4.41
N VAL A 116 24.10 1.91 5.53
CA VAL A 116 22.71 2.42 5.58
C VAL A 116 22.50 3.62 4.65
N SER A 117 23.44 4.57 4.65
CA SER A 117 23.36 5.76 3.79
C SER A 117 23.28 5.41 2.30
N VAL A 118 23.98 4.38 1.85
CA VAL A 118 23.96 3.95 0.44
C VAL A 118 22.61 3.35 0.09
N ILE A 119 22.07 2.48 0.95
CA ILE A 119 20.76 1.86 0.72
C ILE A 119 19.64 2.90 0.73
N LEU A 120 19.64 3.80 1.71
CA LEU A 120 18.68 4.90 1.77
C LEU A 120 18.77 5.77 0.51
N LEU A 121 19.98 6.14 0.10
CA LEU A 121 20.19 6.96 -1.09
C LEU A 121 19.63 6.27 -2.33
N VAL A 122 19.97 4.98 -2.56
CA VAL A 122 19.48 4.24 -3.73
C VAL A 122 17.95 4.13 -3.72
N ARG A 123 17.36 3.72 -2.60
CA ARG A 123 15.90 3.52 -2.49
C ARG A 123 15.12 4.81 -2.67
N ILE A 124 15.55 5.89 -2.01
CA ILE A 124 14.89 7.19 -2.12
C ILE A 124 15.08 7.77 -3.52
N SER A 125 16.29 7.66 -4.10
CA SER A 125 16.55 8.15 -5.45
C SER A 125 15.70 7.41 -6.49
N LEU A 126 15.59 6.08 -6.40
CA LEU A 126 14.74 5.30 -7.29
C LEU A 126 13.27 5.68 -7.15
N ALA A 127 12.76 5.86 -5.93
CA ALA A 127 11.39 6.32 -5.69
C ALA A 127 11.14 7.73 -6.28
N VAL A 128 12.05 8.67 -6.03
CA VAL A 128 11.96 10.06 -6.53
C VAL A 128 12.02 10.11 -8.05
N ILE A 129 13.02 9.46 -8.66
CA ILE A 129 13.22 9.47 -10.10
C ILE A 129 12.04 8.80 -10.81
N SER A 130 11.60 7.63 -10.32
CA SER A 130 10.45 6.94 -10.92
C SER A 130 9.17 7.77 -10.84
N ALA A 131 8.92 8.43 -9.72
CA ALA A 131 7.76 9.31 -9.56
C ALA A 131 7.78 10.49 -10.56
N ILE A 132 8.93 11.17 -10.69
CA ILE A 132 9.08 12.28 -11.64
C ILE A 132 8.92 11.79 -13.08
N VAL A 133 9.54 10.67 -13.43
CA VAL A 133 9.44 10.08 -14.78
C VAL A 133 7.98 9.74 -15.10
N ILE A 134 7.28 9.08 -14.19
CA ILE A 134 5.86 8.74 -14.38
C ILE A 134 5.03 10.02 -14.50
N HIS A 135 5.23 11.01 -13.63
CA HIS A 135 4.49 12.26 -13.68
C HIS A 135 4.61 12.99 -15.03
N LEU A 136 5.82 13.01 -15.60
CA LEU A 136 6.12 13.70 -16.87
C LEU A 136 5.72 12.90 -18.11
N VAL A 137 5.96 11.59 -18.11
CA VAL A 137 5.72 10.73 -19.29
C VAL A 137 4.27 10.27 -19.37
N TRP A 138 3.63 10.05 -18.22
CA TRP A 138 2.24 9.56 -18.16
C TRP A 138 1.26 10.69 -17.89
N GLN A 139 0.50 11.06 -18.92
CA GLN A 139 -0.50 12.13 -18.86
C GLN A 139 -1.94 11.63 -18.63
N GLY A 140 -2.15 10.32 -18.49
CA GLY A 140 -3.48 9.75 -18.22
C GLY A 140 -3.74 9.51 -16.73
N GLY A 141 -4.96 9.07 -16.40
CA GLY A 141 -5.30 8.61 -15.04
C GLY A 141 -5.74 9.70 -14.07
N GLU A 142 -6.25 10.82 -14.57
CA GLU A 142 -6.87 11.88 -13.74
C GLU A 142 -8.23 11.47 -13.16
N GLU A 143 -8.81 10.38 -13.66
CA GLU A 143 -10.05 9.80 -13.12
C GLU A 143 -9.85 9.29 -11.68
N PRO A 144 -10.87 9.40 -10.82
CA PRO A 144 -10.81 8.88 -9.46
C PRO A 144 -10.59 7.37 -9.49
N ALA A 145 -9.64 6.89 -8.68
CA ALA A 145 -9.33 5.46 -8.63
C ALA A 145 -10.51 4.68 -8.04
N GLN A 146 -10.96 3.66 -8.78
CA GLN A 146 -12.05 2.79 -8.37
C GLN A 146 -11.50 1.48 -7.82
N TYR A 147 -11.82 1.20 -6.56
CA TYR A 147 -11.39 0.02 -5.83
C TYR A 147 -12.57 -0.94 -5.64
N GLY A 148 -13.26 -1.32 -6.71
CA GLY A 148 -14.33 -2.34 -6.66
C GLY A 148 -15.43 -2.04 -5.63
N LEU A 149 -15.60 -2.92 -4.64
CA LEU A 149 -16.68 -2.88 -3.65
C LEU A 149 -16.57 -1.67 -2.68
N LEU A 150 -15.38 -1.08 -2.54
CA LEU A 150 -15.12 0.04 -1.64
C LEU A 150 -15.63 1.37 -2.17
N THR A 151 -15.54 1.59 -3.48
CA THR A 151 -15.92 2.87 -4.11
C THR A 151 -17.43 3.12 -4.04
N ALA A 152 -18.24 2.05 -3.98
CA ALA A 152 -19.69 2.17 -3.75
C ALA A 152 -20.04 2.73 -2.35
N ALA A 153 -19.17 2.56 -1.35
CA ALA A 153 -19.37 3.08 0.00
C ALA A 153 -18.88 4.54 0.17
N GLN A 154 -18.14 5.08 -0.81
CA GLN A 154 -17.67 6.48 -0.81
C GLN A 154 -18.74 7.48 -1.28
N ALA A 155 -19.74 7.03 -2.05
CA ALA A 155 -20.77 7.89 -2.64
C ALA A 155 -21.89 8.35 -1.67
N ALA A 156 -21.82 8.01 -0.38
CA ALA A 156 -22.82 8.45 0.59
C ALA A 156 -22.47 9.87 1.07
N ASP A 157 -23.38 10.82 0.83
CA ASP A 157 -23.30 12.23 1.23
C ASP A 157 -22.66 12.43 2.61
N VAL A 158 -21.79 13.44 2.70
CA VAL A 158 -21.11 13.88 3.93
C VAL A 158 -22.16 14.32 4.94
N ALA A 159 -22.68 13.38 5.72
CA ALA A 159 -23.60 13.66 6.79
C ALA A 159 -22.84 14.33 7.94
N SER A 160 -23.26 15.55 8.28
CA SER A 160 -22.71 16.43 9.31
C SER A 160 -22.82 15.91 10.76
N SER A 161 -23.21 14.65 10.96
CA SER A 161 -23.37 14.02 12.27
C SER A 161 -22.22 13.09 12.59
N TRP A 162 -21.63 13.23 13.78
CA TRP A 162 -20.53 12.39 14.29
C TRP A 162 -20.82 10.88 14.18
N TYR A 163 -22.08 10.49 14.39
CA TYR A 163 -22.54 9.10 14.31
C TYR A 163 -22.37 8.53 12.90
N MET A 164 -22.71 9.30 11.87
CA MET A 164 -22.61 8.88 10.47
C MET A 164 -21.16 8.75 10.02
N ILE A 165 -20.27 9.62 10.53
CA ILE A 165 -18.83 9.56 10.25
C ILE A 165 -18.22 8.27 10.78
N VAL A 166 -18.53 7.92 12.04
CA VAL A 166 -18.02 6.69 12.66
C VAL A 166 -18.57 5.46 11.94
N LEU A 167 -19.87 5.46 11.60
CA LEU A 167 -20.50 4.37 10.87
C LEU A 167 -19.89 4.20 9.46
N LEU A 168 -19.68 5.30 8.74
CA LEU A 168 -19.03 5.30 7.43
C LEU A 168 -17.59 4.78 7.51
N ALA A 169 -16.81 5.25 8.49
CA ALA A 169 -15.44 4.80 8.71
C ALA A 169 -15.39 3.29 9.04
N LEU A 170 -16.32 2.81 9.86
CA LEU A 170 -16.46 1.39 10.18
C LEU A 170 -16.82 0.58 8.92
N GLN A 171 -17.79 1.04 8.13
CA GLN A 171 -18.19 0.39 6.89
C GLN A 171 -17.03 0.32 5.90
N LYS A 172 -16.30 1.42 5.68
CA LYS A 172 -15.09 1.46 4.84
C LYS A 172 -14.04 0.46 5.33
N ALA A 173 -13.78 0.42 6.63
CA ALA A 173 -12.80 -0.49 7.22
C ALA A 173 -13.20 -1.97 7.03
N VAL A 174 -14.46 -2.32 7.27
CA VAL A 174 -14.95 -3.70 7.09
C VAL A 174 -14.92 -4.12 5.63
N LEU A 175 -15.46 -3.29 4.73
CA LEU A 175 -15.46 -3.58 3.29
C LEU A 175 -14.02 -3.68 2.75
N GLY A 176 -13.11 -2.85 3.25
CA GLY A 176 -11.70 -2.87 2.84
C GLY A 176 -11.02 -4.18 3.19
N VAL A 177 -11.24 -4.66 4.42
CA VAL A 177 -10.71 -5.96 4.86
C VAL A 177 -11.35 -7.12 4.07
N LEU A 178 -12.65 -7.07 3.80
CA LEU A 178 -13.33 -8.09 3.00
C LEU A 178 -12.84 -8.14 1.55
N GLN A 179 -12.71 -6.98 0.90
CA GLN A 179 -12.20 -6.90 -0.46
C GLN A 179 -10.77 -7.41 -0.54
N LEU A 180 -9.92 -7.03 0.41
CA LEU A 180 -8.56 -7.54 0.47
C LEU A 180 -8.54 -9.06 0.72
N ALA A 181 -9.45 -9.59 1.54
CA ALA A 181 -9.61 -11.03 1.73
C ALA A 181 -9.92 -11.75 0.41
N CYS A 182 -10.82 -11.18 -0.40
CA CYS A 182 -11.18 -11.71 -1.72
C CYS A 182 -9.99 -11.77 -2.69
N ILE A 183 -8.97 -10.93 -2.52
CA ILE A 183 -7.75 -10.94 -3.35
C ILE A 183 -6.69 -11.88 -2.74
N VAL A 184 -6.45 -11.78 -1.43
CA VAL A 184 -5.37 -12.49 -0.75
C VAL A 184 -5.64 -13.99 -0.63
N ILE A 185 -6.88 -14.41 -0.37
CA ILE A 185 -7.20 -15.83 -0.19
C ILE A 185 -6.95 -16.63 -1.49
N PRO A 186 -7.47 -16.23 -2.67
CA PRO A 186 -7.15 -16.91 -3.92
C PRO A 186 -5.65 -16.87 -4.25
N LEU A 187 -4.99 -15.74 -4.01
CA LEU A 187 -3.55 -15.61 -4.24
C LEU A 187 -2.75 -16.62 -3.41
N MET A 188 -3.08 -16.77 -2.12
CA MET A 188 -2.40 -17.72 -1.23
C MET A 188 -2.68 -19.18 -1.60
N VAL A 189 -3.87 -19.48 -2.11
CA VAL A 189 -4.19 -20.81 -2.66
C VAL A 189 -3.35 -21.10 -3.90
N ILE A 190 -3.22 -20.14 -4.82
CA ILE A 190 -2.39 -20.28 -6.02
C ILE A 190 -0.92 -20.47 -5.63
N ILE A 191 -0.39 -19.66 -4.71
CA ILE A 191 1.00 -19.77 -4.24
C ILE A 191 1.24 -21.15 -3.60
N GLN A 192 0.30 -21.66 -2.79
CA GLN A 192 0.42 -22.99 -2.21
C GLN A 192 0.45 -24.07 -3.29
N PHE A 193 -0.37 -23.93 -4.33
CA PHE A 193 -0.37 -24.87 -5.46
C PHE A 193 0.96 -24.84 -6.24
N MET A 194 1.49 -23.65 -6.50
CA MET A 194 2.81 -23.48 -7.15
C MET A 194 3.95 -24.08 -6.31
N ARG A 195 3.87 -23.97 -4.99
CA ARG A 195 4.84 -24.55 -4.07
C ARG A 195 4.79 -26.08 -4.09
N ASP A 196 3.60 -26.65 -3.99
CA ASP A 196 3.40 -28.10 -3.93
C ASP A 196 3.73 -28.78 -5.27
N LEU A 197 3.60 -28.08 -6.40
CA LEU A 197 4.05 -28.55 -7.72
C LEU A 197 5.57 -28.42 -7.96
N GLY A 198 6.31 -27.82 -7.02
CA GLY A 198 7.74 -27.56 -7.19
C GLY A 198 8.08 -26.48 -8.22
N TRP A 199 7.08 -25.77 -8.76
CA TRP A 199 7.28 -24.70 -9.73
C TRP A 199 8.14 -23.57 -9.19
N LEU A 200 8.05 -23.28 -7.89
CA LEU A 200 8.91 -22.30 -7.23
C LEU A 200 10.40 -22.67 -7.35
N HIS A 201 10.74 -23.97 -7.28
CA HIS A 201 12.12 -24.40 -7.42
C HIS A 201 12.60 -24.26 -8.87
N THR A 202 11.75 -24.58 -9.86
CA THR A 202 12.06 -24.40 -11.28
C THR A 202 12.28 -22.94 -11.63
N LEU A 203 11.43 -22.05 -11.11
CA LEU A 203 11.54 -20.61 -11.31
C LEU A 203 12.82 -20.06 -10.67
N SER A 204 13.17 -20.54 -9.48
CA SER A 204 14.44 -20.22 -8.82
C SER A 204 15.65 -20.67 -9.63
N LYS A 205 15.65 -21.89 -10.19
CA LYS A 205 16.75 -22.35 -11.08
C LYS A 205 16.87 -21.49 -12.34
N TRP A 206 15.75 -21.05 -12.90
CA TRP A 206 15.74 -20.20 -14.08
C TRP A 206 16.29 -18.78 -13.80
N LEU A 207 16.09 -18.28 -12.58
CA LEU A 207 16.60 -16.97 -12.14
C LEU A 207 18.04 -17.01 -11.60
N SER A 208 18.55 -18.19 -11.23
CA SER A 208 19.93 -18.40 -10.77
C SER A 208 21.00 -17.68 -11.62
N PRO A 209 21.03 -17.78 -12.97
CA PRO A 209 22.05 -17.11 -13.77
C PRO A 209 22.01 -15.56 -13.71
N LEU A 210 20.85 -14.97 -13.40
CA LEU A 210 20.74 -13.52 -13.19
C LEU A 210 21.23 -13.12 -11.80
N LEU A 211 21.00 -13.96 -10.80
CA LEU A 211 21.45 -13.74 -9.42
C LEU A 211 22.98 -13.88 -9.30
N GLU A 212 23.59 -14.81 -10.02
CA GLU A 212 25.05 -14.95 -10.11
C GLU A 212 25.75 -13.74 -10.77
N CYS A 213 25.03 -12.93 -11.55
CA CYS A 213 25.58 -11.67 -12.09
C CYS A 213 25.54 -10.50 -11.09
N LEU A 214 24.86 -10.66 -9.94
CA LEU A 214 24.66 -9.62 -8.92
C LEU A 214 25.49 -9.85 -7.65
N GLU A 215 26.10 -11.04 -7.48
CA GLU A 215 27.10 -11.37 -6.45
C GLU A 215 28.52 -10.98 -6.90
#